data_AF-A0A969UI74-F1
#
_entry.id   AF-A0A969UI74-F1
#
_cell.length_a   1.000
_cell.length_b   1.000
_cell.length_c   1.000
_cell.angle_alpha   90.00
_cell.angle_beta   90.00
_cell.angle_gamma   90.00
#
_symmetry.space_group_name_H-M   'P 1'
#
loop_
_entity.id
_entity.type
_entity.pdbx_description
1 polymer ?
#
loop_
_entity_poly.entity_id
_entity_poly.type
_entity_poly.pdbx_seq_one_letter_code
_entity_poly.pdbx_strand_id
1 'polypeptide(L)'
;MMQIAVFSLDWLLAAAVLYCLIPSYPHQSYLQFFSIYQLGMAASIMSNIPGGIGVFETVIIFLLPESIFAPDILSSLLVYRSIRFLMPLAIALVLVCCFEFRQRWRSKTGSK
;
A
#
# COMPACT_ATOMS: atom_id res chain seq x y z
N MET A 1 3.98 -6.82 21.25
CA MET A 1 4.81 -7.60 20.30
C MET A 1 4.11 -7.87 18.97
N MET A 2 2.85 -8.33 18.92
CA MET A 2 2.16 -8.63 17.65
C MET A 2 2.05 -7.43 16.69
N GLN A 3 1.94 -6.20 17.20
CA GLN A 3 1.85 -5.00 16.37
C GLN A 3 3.08 -4.76 15.47
N ILE A 4 4.29 -5.06 15.96
CA ILE A 4 5.52 -4.89 15.18
C ILE A 4 5.53 -5.89 14.02
N ALA A 5 5.18 -7.14 14.28
CA ALA A 5 5.10 -8.18 13.25
C ALA A 5 4.07 -7.83 12.16
N VAL A 6 2.89 -7.36 12.56
CA VAL A 6 1.84 -6.93 11.62
C VAL A 6 2.33 -5.75 10.78
N PHE A 7 2.99 -4.77 11.40
CA PHE A 7 3.52 -3.61 10.68
C PHE A 7 4.63 -3.98 9.69
N SER A 8 5.57 -4.83 10.09
CA SER A 8 6.63 -5.31 9.20
C SER A 8 6.06 -6.12 8.03
N LEU A 9 5.08 -6.98 8.28
CA LEU A 9 4.39 -7.73 7.22
C LEU A 9 3.65 -6.80 6.28
N ASP A 10 2.93 -5.80 6.80
CA ASP A 10 2.22 -4.81 5.98
C ASP A 10 3.19 -4.09 5.03
N TRP A 11 4.34 -3.63 5.53
CA TRP A 11 5.35 -2.97 4.70
C TRP A 11 5.98 -3.89 3.66
N LEU A 12 6.22 -5.16 4.01
CA LEU A 12 6.70 -6.16 3.05
C LEU A 12 5.66 -6.43 1.96
N LEU A 13 4.39 -6.63 2.32
CA LEU A 13 3.32 -6.85 1.35
C LEU A 13 3.14 -5.62 0.46
N ALA A 14 3.18 -4.42 1.03
CA ALA A 14 3.07 -3.16 0.31
C ALA A 14 4.15 -3.02 -0.78
N ALA A 15 5.42 -3.29 -0.42
CA ALA A 15 6.51 -3.30 -1.39
C ALA A 15 6.35 -4.41 -2.44
N ALA A 16 5.90 -5.60 -2.05
CA ALA A 16 5.67 -6.72 -2.96
C ALA A 16 4.57 -6.44 -4.00
N VAL A 17 3.49 -5.77 -3.60
CA VAL A 17 2.42 -5.36 -4.53
C VAL A 17 2.97 -4.39 -5.56
N LEU A 18 3.71 -3.36 -5.15
CA LEU A 18 4.29 -2.40 -6.08
C LEU A 18 5.34 -3.07 -7.00
N TYR A 19 6.16 -3.98 -6.46
CA TYR A 19 7.13 -4.76 -7.23
C TYR A 19 6.45 -5.60 -8.32
N CYS A 20 5.35 -6.29 -7.99
CA CYS A 20 4.59 -7.12 -8.93
C CYS A 20 3.91 -6.27 -10.02
N LEU A 21 3.59 -5.02 -9.69
CA LEU A 21 2.88 -4.11 -10.57
C LEU A 21 3.78 -3.43 -11.60
N ILE A 22 5.11 -3.42 -11.38
CA ILE A 22 6.07 -2.87 -12.35
C ILE A 22 6.48 -3.99 -13.32
N PRO A 23 5.93 -4.03 -14.54
CA PRO A 23 6.14 -5.13 -15.48
C PRO A 23 7.60 -5.23 -15.98
N SER A 24 8.36 -4.13 -15.88
CA SER A 24 9.71 -3.99 -16.43
C SER A 24 10.84 -4.06 -15.40
N TYR A 25 10.52 -4.36 -14.12
CA TYR A 25 11.53 -4.58 -13.06
C TYR A 25 11.99 -6.05 -12.82
N PRO A 26 11.64 -7.09 -13.61
CA PRO A 26 11.77 -8.48 -13.16
C PRO A 26 13.22 -9.01 -13.08
N HIS A 27 14.24 -8.27 -13.54
CA HIS A 27 15.64 -8.69 -13.46
C HIS A 27 16.38 -8.27 -12.18
N GLN A 28 15.73 -7.49 -11.31
CA GLN A 28 16.35 -6.93 -10.10
C GLN A 28 15.82 -7.65 -8.84
N SER A 29 16.68 -7.81 -7.82
CA SER A 29 16.30 -8.50 -6.58
C SER A 29 15.18 -7.76 -5.85
N TYR A 30 14.18 -8.48 -5.36
CA TYR A 30 13.10 -7.93 -4.52
C TYR A 30 13.65 -7.17 -3.30
N LEU A 31 14.75 -7.66 -2.69
CA LEU A 31 15.42 -7.00 -1.56
C LEU A 31 15.96 -5.61 -1.92
N GLN A 32 16.42 -5.44 -3.16
CA GLN A 32 16.91 -4.16 -3.66
C GLN A 32 15.76 -3.18 -3.87
N PHE A 33 14.66 -3.65 -4.47
CA PHE A 33 13.43 -2.86 -4.59
C PHE A 33 12.87 -2.45 -3.22
N PHE A 34 12.82 -3.38 -2.27
CA PHE A 34 12.37 -3.11 -0.91
C PHE A 34 13.19 -2.01 -0.24
N SER A 35 14.51 -2.03 -0.43
CA SER A 35 15.41 -0.99 0.10
C SER A 35 15.09 0.39 -0.52
N ILE A 36 14.86 0.45 -1.83
CA ILE A 36 14.47 1.69 -2.53
C ILE A 36 13.11 2.19 -2.04
N TYR A 37 12.13 1.30 -1.92
CA TYR A 37 10.80 1.61 -1.37
C TYR A 37 10.92 2.21 0.03
N GLN A 38 11.76 1.61 0.88
CA GLN A 38 12.00 2.07 2.24
C GLN A 38 12.59 3.48 2.29
N LEU A 39 13.53 3.78 1.40
CA LEU A 39 14.13 5.12 1.27
C LEU A 39 13.11 6.15 0.80
N GLY A 40 12.29 5.81 -0.21
CA GLY A 40 11.19 6.66 -0.67
C GLY A 40 10.17 6.94 0.42
N MET A 41 9.83 5.93 1.22
CA MET A 41 8.90 6.06 2.33
C MET A 41 9.49 6.90 3.47
N ALA A 42 10.77 6.70 3.81
CA ALA A 42 11.48 7.52 4.78
C ALA A 42 11.53 9.01 4.36
N ALA A 43 11.88 9.29 3.10
CA ALA A 43 11.89 10.64 2.55
C ALA A 43 10.49 11.29 2.59
N SER A 44 9.45 10.51 2.27
CA SER A 44 8.06 10.97 2.33
C SER A 44 7.64 11.35 3.75
N ILE A 45 8.06 10.57 4.75
CA ILE A 45 7.80 10.85 6.17
C ILE A 45 8.55 12.10 6.61
N MET A 46 9.83 12.23 6.25
CA MET A 46 10.65 13.42 6.56
C MET A 46 10.03 14.70 5.98
N SER A 47 9.45 14.60 4.79
CA SER A 47 8.80 15.74 4.13
C SER A 47 7.49 16.17 4.81
N ASN A 48 6.93 15.40 5.74
CA ASN A 48 5.64 15.66 6.41
C ASN A 48 4.46 15.94 5.46
N ILE A 49 4.55 15.51 4.20
CA ILE A 49 3.47 15.71 3.24
C ILE A 49 2.37 14.69 3.52
N PRO A 50 1.13 15.13 3.80
CA PRO A 50 0.02 14.21 4.02
C PRO A 50 -0.18 13.35 2.75
N GLY A 51 0.01 12.04 2.90
CA GLY A 51 -0.11 11.08 1.80
C GLY A 51 1.14 10.92 0.91
N GLY A 52 2.25 11.62 1.20
CA GLY A 52 3.53 11.48 0.49
C GLY A 52 3.41 11.68 -1.02
N ILE A 53 2.42 12.46 -1.48
CA ILE A 53 2.11 12.66 -2.89
C ILE A 53 3.23 13.49 -3.52
N GLY A 54 3.85 12.96 -4.57
CA GLY A 54 4.95 13.59 -5.31
C GLY A 54 6.33 13.21 -4.80
N VAL A 55 6.55 13.18 -3.48
CA VAL A 55 7.88 12.83 -2.91
C VAL A 55 8.19 11.35 -3.09
N PHE A 56 7.25 10.47 -2.77
CA PHE A 56 7.44 9.03 -2.93
C PHE A 56 7.72 8.66 -4.39
N GLU A 57 6.93 9.22 -5.31
CA GLU A 57 7.07 9.01 -6.75
C GLU A 57 8.42 9.52 -7.26
N THR A 58 8.81 10.73 -6.86
CA THR A 58 10.07 11.33 -7.30
C THR A 58 11.26 10.52 -6.80
N VAL A 59 11.25 10.08 -5.55
CA VAL A 59 12.35 9.27 -5.00
C VAL A 59 12.42 7.91 -5.69
N ILE A 60 11.29 7.25 -5.96
CA ILE A 60 11.28 5.98 -6.69
C ILE A 60 11.79 6.16 -8.11
N ILE A 61 11.32 7.15 -8.86
CA ILE A 61 11.79 7.41 -10.22
C ILE A 61 13.29 7.74 -10.24
N PHE A 62 13.77 8.47 -9.23
CA PHE A 62 15.18 8.85 -9.11
C PHE A 62 16.09 7.67 -8.74
N LEU A 63 15.61 6.71 -7.94
CA LEU A 63 16.39 5.54 -7.50
C LEU A 63 16.25 4.34 -8.43
N LEU A 64 15.17 4.26 -9.21
CA LEU A 64 15.00 3.21 -10.21
C LEU A 64 15.91 3.46 -11.44
N PRO A 65 16.34 2.41 -12.15
CA PRO A 65 17.14 2.58 -13.35
C PRO A 65 16.38 3.36 -14.43
N GLU A 66 17.05 4.31 -15.09
CA GLU A 66 16.48 5.06 -16.23
C GLU A 66 16.06 4.18 -17.41
N SER A 67 16.46 2.90 -17.42
CA SER A 67 16.01 1.92 -18.41
C SER A 67 14.50 1.66 -18.37
N ILE A 68 13.81 2.11 -17.32
CA ILE A 68 12.36 2.00 -17.18
C ILE A 68 11.75 3.37 -17.47
N PHE A 69 10.82 3.42 -18.42
CA PHE A 69 10.10 4.64 -18.76
C PHE A 69 9.39 5.21 -17.52
N ALA A 70 9.70 6.46 -17.17
CA ALA A 70 9.07 7.15 -16.04
C ALA A 70 7.51 7.13 -16.09
N PRO A 71 6.85 7.22 -17.26
CA PRO A 71 5.40 7.05 -17.36
C PRO A 71 4.89 5.69 -16.87
N ASP A 72 5.63 4.61 -17.13
CA ASP A 72 5.22 3.25 -16.73
C ASP A 72 5.33 3.07 -15.21
N ILE A 73 6.39 3.61 -14.61
CA ILE A 73 6.55 3.66 -13.15
C ILE A 73 5.42 4.46 -12.52
N LEU A 74 5.10 5.63 -13.07
CA LEU A 74 4.01 6.48 -12.61
C LEU A 74 2.65 5.78 -12.69
N SER A 75 2.35 5.09 -13.79
CA SER A 75 1.10 4.34 -13.94
C SER A 75 0.97 3.22 -12.90
N SER A 76 2.06 2.49 -12.65
CA SER A 76 2.14 1.45 -11.63
C SER A 76 1.94 2.03 -10.22
N LEU A 77 2.58 3.16 -9.91
CA LEU A 77 2.42 3.89 -8.64
C LEU A 77 0.98 4.38 -8.43
N LEU A 78 0.33 4.84 -9.51
CA LEU A 78 -1.07 5.28 -9.49
C LEU A 78 -2.01 4.11 -9.16
N VAL A 79 -1.83 2.97 -9.83
CA VAL A 79 -2.63 1.76 -9.57
C VAL A 79 -2.36 1.23 -8.16
N TYR A 80 -1.10 1.25 -7.71
CA TYR A 80 -0.74 0.90 -6.33
C TYR A 80 -1.46 1.78 -5.32
N ARG A 81 -1.50 3.11 -5.53
CA ARG A 81 -2.27 4.03 -4.69
C ARG A 81 -3.74 3.67 -4.71
N SER A 82 -4.35 3.46 -5.89
CA SER A 82 -5.76 3.06 -5.98
C SER A 82 -6.02 1.81 -5.14
N ILE A 83 -5.23 0.75 -5.31
CA ILE A 83 -5.39 -0.50 -4.52
C ILE A 83 -5.26 -0.21 -3.02
N ARG A 84 -4.26 0.57 -2.62
CA ARG A 84 -3.97 0.83 -1.20
C ARG A 84 -4.91 1.84 -0.54
N PHE A 85 -5.60 2.69 -1.32
CA PHE A 85 -6.69 3.54 -0.82
C PHE A 85 -8.03 2.78 -0.81
N LEU A 86 -8.24 1.86 -1.76
CA LEU A 86 -9.44 1.00 -1.79
C LEU A 86 -9.41 -0.07 -0.70
N MET A 87 -8.23 -0.56 -0.31
CA MET A 87 -8.10 -1.58 0.74
C MET A 87 -8.65 -1.12 2.11
N PRO A 88 -8.31 0.07 2.66
CA PRO A 88 -8.90 0.56 3.90
C PRO A 88 -10.40 0.86 3.76
N LEU A 89 -10.85 1.30 2.58
CA LEU A 89 -12.28 1.44 2.30
C LEU A 89 -12.99 0.07 2.34
N ALA A 90 -12.40 -0.95 1.73
CA ALA A 90 -12.94 -2.30 1.72
C ALA A 90 -12.97 -2.90 3.13
N ILE A 91 -11.92 -2.70 3.93
CA ILE A 91 -11.89 -3.14 5.34
C ILE A 91 -12.97 -2.41 6.15
N ALA A 92 -13.08 -1.08 6.00
CA ALA A 92 -14.11 -0.30 6.68
C ALA A 92 -15.52 -0.77 6.28
N LEU A 93 -15.75 -1.01 4.99
CA LEU A 93 -17.01 -1.51 4.47
C LEU A 93 -17.36 -2.89 5.04
N VAL A 94 -16.40 -3.82 5.05
CA VAL A 94 -16.57 -5.16 5.62
C VAL A 94 -16.88 -5.07 7.11
N LEU A 95 -16.18 -4.22 7.86
CA LEU A 95 -16.44 -4.02 9.29
C LEU A 95 -17.82 -3.45 9.55
N VAL A 96 -18.24 -2.44 8.79
CA VAL A 96 -19.57 -1.83 8.90
C VAL A 96 -20.65 -2.84 8.52
N CYS A 97 -20.51 -3.55 7.41
CA CYS A 97 -21.42 -4.62 7.03
C CYS A 97 -21.50 -5.70 8.13
N CYS A 98 -20.36 -6.20 8.62
CA CYS A 98 -20.33 -7.17 9.72
C CYS A 98 -21.02 -6.64 10.98
N PHE A 99 -20.84 -5.35 11.30
CA PHE A 99 -21.49 -4.72 12.45
C PHE A 99 -23.01 -4.62 12.25
N GLU A 100 -23.48 -4.14 11.11
CA GLU A 100 -24.91 -4.07 10.79
C GLU A 100 -25.57 -5.44 10.76
N PHE A 101 -24.91 -6.44 10.17
CA PHE A 101 -25.38 -7.82 10.20
C PHE A 101 -25.46 -8.32 11.64
N ARG A 102 -24.41 -8.14 12.45
CA ARG A 102 -24.42 -8.60 13.85
C ARG A 102 -25.49 -7.89 14.70
N GLN A 103 -25.75 -6.61 14.44
CA GLN A 103 -26.79 -5.83 15.14
C GLN A 103 -28.20 -6.26 14.71
N ARG A 104 -28.43 -6.48 13.41
CA ARG A 104 -29.69 -7.04 12.88
C ARG A 104 -29.98 -8.45 13.41
N TRP A 105 -28.94 -9.26 13.66
CA TRP A 105 -29.10 -10.58 14.25
C TRP A 105 -29.44 -10.53 15.75
N ARG A 106 -28.93 -9.54 16.50
CA ARG A 106 -29.27 -9.33 17.93
C ARG A 106 -30.69 -8.77 18.14
N SER A 107 -31.20 -7.94 17.24
CA SER A 107 -32.56 -7.40 17.37
C SER A 107 -33.66 -8.43 17.08
N LYS A 108 -33.38 -9.52 16.35
CA LYS A 108 -34.33 -10.63 16.17
C LYS A 108 -34.41 -11.61 17.36
N THR A 109 -33.50 -11.53 18.32
CA THR A 109 -33.46 -12.44 19.48
C THR A 109 -33.98 -11.82 20.78
N GLY A 110 -34.39 -10.54 20.79
CA GLY A 110 -34.92 -9.83 21.96
C GLY A 110 -36.44 -9.67 22.02
N SER A 111 -37.19 -10.31 21.11
CA SER A 111 -38.67 -10.30 21.13
C SER A 111 -39.20 -11.73 21.15
N LYS A 112 -38.98 -12.42 22.25
CA LYS A 112 -39.82 -13.51 22.76
C LYS A 112 -39.73 -13.51 24.28
#